data_AF-A0A5E4XJ10-F1
#
_entry.id   AF-A0A5E4XJ10-F1
#
_cell.length_a   1.000
_cell.length_b   1.000
_cell.length_c   1.000
_cell.angle_alpha   90.00
_cell.angle_beta   90.00
_cell.angle_gamma   90.00
#
_symmetry.space_group_name_H-M   'P 1'
#
loop_
_entity.id
_entity.type
_entity.pdbx_description
1 polymer ?
#
loop_
_entity_poly.entity_id
_entity_poly.type
_entity_poly.pdbx_seq_one_letter_code
_entity_poly.pdbx_strand_id
1 'polypeptide(L)'
;MNARERLAAVADWLGYNDEQLSFGLRNAFDALRLYDYSQAHPELPEMADEWEESDLIAALGYSPYEFDQSEAILSHEADTSGAGKAAEAIRAARKLLDSVAFVAKDGDTAPVIEALDEVIPA
;
A
#
# COMPACT_ATOMS: atom_id res chain seq x y z
N MET A 1 -1.47 4.88 20.33
CA MET A 1 -1.88 4.97 18.92
C MET A 1 -2.51 3.66 18.50
N ASN A 2 -3.74 3.67 17.99
CA ASN A 2 -4.37 2.48 17.39
C ASN A 2 -3.91 2.28 15.93
N ALA A 3 -4.30 1.15 15.32
CA ALA A 3 -3.85 0.81 13.97
C ALA A 3 -4.25 1.85 12.91
N ARG A 4 -5.47 2.41 13.01
CA ARG A 4 -5.96 3.45 12.08
C ARG A 4 -5.16 4.74 12.21
N GLU A 5 -4.92 5.18 13.44
CA GLU A 5 -4.10 6.37 13.72
C GLU A 5 -2.66 6.18 13.24
N ARG A 6 -2.10 4.97 13.39
CA ARG A 6 -0.75 4.65 12.89
C ARG A 6 -0.68 4.75 11.37
N LEU A 7 -1.64 4.17 10.66
CA LEU A 7 -1.68 4.26 9.19
C LEU A 7 -1.81 5.71 8.72
N ALA A 8 -2.61 6.52 9.41
CA ALA A 8 -2.73 7.94 9.11
C ALA A 8 -1.41 8.69 9.37
N ALA A 9 -0.75 8.44 10.50
CA ALA A 9 0.54 9.04 10.83
C ALA A 9 1.65 8.64 9.84
N VAL A 10 1.67 7.37 9.41
CA VAL A 10 2.63 6.86 8.41
C VAL A 10 2.40 7.53 7.06
N ALA A 11 1.15 7.67 6.63
CA ALA A 11 0.82 8.31 5.36
C ALA A 11 1.17 9.80 5.36
N ASP A 12 0.87 10.50 6.46
CA ASP A 12 1.22 11.91 6.66
C ASP A 12 2.74 12.11 6.66
N TRP A 13 3.46 11.32 7.46
CA TRP A 13 4.93 11.36 7.51
C TRP A 13 5.58 11.03 6.16
N LEU A 14 5.10 9.99 5.46
CA LEU A 14 5.63 9.65 4.14
C LEU A 14 5.41 10.79 3.14
N GLY A 15 4.29 11.50 3.24
CA GLY A 15 3.97 12.64 2.38
C GLY A 15 4.90 13.86 2.53
N TYR A 16 5.70 13.91 3.60
CA TYR A 16 6.73 14.94 3.78
C TYR A 16 8.09 14.55 3.20
N ASN A 17 8.32 13.28 2.84
CA ASN A 17 9.57 12.83 2.22
C ASN A 17 9.59 13.18 0.72
N ASP A 18 10.78 13.25 0.13
CA ASP A 18 10.96 13.44 -1.30
C ASP A 18 10.23 12.34 -2.12
N GLU A 19 9.64 12.76 -3.24
CA GLU A 19 8.92 11.87 -4.16
C GLU A 19 9.81 10.74 -4.69
N GLN A 20 11.13 10.97 -4.79
CA GLN A 20 12.12 9.97 -5.19
C GLN A 20 12.19 8.78 -4.25
N LEU A 21 12.11 9.01 -2.94
CA LEU A 21 12.07 7.92 -1.95
C LEU A 21 10.84 7.06 -2.18
N SER A 22 9.68 7.70 -2.35
CA SER A 22 8.40 7.03 -2.59
C SER A 22 8.39 6.26 -3.91
N PHE A 23 9.05 6.78 -4.95
CA PHE A 23 9.17 6.16 -6.26
C PHE A 23 9.94 4.83 -6.24
N GLY A 24 10.93 4.73 -5.34
CA GLY A 24 11.74 3.53 -5.12
C GLY A 24 11.15 2.50 -4.15
N LEU A 25 9.98 2.76 -3.55
CA LEU A 25 9.33 1.79 -2.67
C LEU A 25 8.66 0.67 -3.49
N ARG A 26 8.78 -0.58 -3.03
CA ARG A 26 8.21 -1.73 -3.74
C ARG A 26 6.75 -1.96 -3.36
N ASN A 27 6.34 -1.58 -2.16
CA ASN A 27 4.96 -1.76 -1.69
C ASN A 27 4.63 -0.87 -0.47
N ALA A 28 3.35 -0.80 -0.10
CA ALA A 28 2.89 0.03 1.00
C ALA A 28 3.40 -0.40 2.39
N PHE A 29 3.87 -1.65 2.58
CA PHE A 29 4.50 -2.05 3.84
C PHE A 29 5.90 -1.46 4.01
N ASP A 30 6.56 -1.04 2.93
CA ASP A 30 7.88 -0.41 3.02
C ASP A 30 7.77 0.95 3.74
N ALA A 31 6.71 1.71 3.47
CA ALA A 31 6.40 2.92 4.23
C ALA A 31 6.19 2.67 5.73
N LEU A 32 5.54 1.55 6.09
CA LEU A 32 5.38 1.15 7.48
C LEU A 32 6.72 0.77 8.12
N ARG A 33 7.58 0.06 7.39
CA ARG A 33 8.92 -0.31 7.88
C ARG A 33 9.80 0.91 8.11
N LEU A 34 9.80 1.87 7.18
CA LEU A 34 10.52 3.13 7.34
C LEU A 34 10.03 3.91 8.55
N TYR A 35 8.72 4.09 8.69
CA TYR A 35 8.16 4.79 9.85
C TYR A 35 8.50 4.07 11.16
N ASP A 36 8.38 2.74 11.20
CA ASP A 36 8.70 1.96 12.40
C ASP A 36 10.18 2.06 12.77
N TYR A 37 11.06 2.09 11.76
CA TYR A 37 12.49 2.29 11.94
C TYR A 37 12.80 3.69 12.47
N SER A 38 12.12 4.74 11.96
CA SER A 38 12.28 6.12 12.44
C SER A 38 11.87 6.27 13.91
N GLN A 39 10.77 5.61 14.30
CA GLN A 39 10.34 5.62 15.70
C GLN A 39 11.30 4.87 16.64
N ALA A 40 12.01 3.87 16.12
CA ALA A 40 12.99 3.10 16.89
C ALA A 40 14.37 3.78 17.00
N HIS A 41 14.69 4.67 16.07
CA HIS A 41 15.99 5.34 15.94
C HIS A 41 15.82 6.86 15.95
N PRO A 42 15.49 7.46 17.12
CA PRO A 42 15.24 8.90 17.24
C PRO A 42 16.47 9.78 16.99
N GLU A 43 17.67 9.18 16.89
CA GLU A 43 18.92 9.84 16.52
C GLU A 43 19.06 10.12 15.02
N LEU A 44 18.29 9.44 14.17
CA LEU A 44 18.29 9.69 12.73
C LEU A 44 17.54 10.99 12.41
N PRO A 45 17.81 11.58 11.23
CA PRO A 45 16.97 12.66 10.72
C PRO A 45 15.48 12.30 10.75
N GLU A 46 14.61 13.28 10.94
CA GLU A 46 13.16 13.06 11.04
C GLU A 46 12.59 12.41 9.78
N MET A 47 13.17 12.78 8.63
CA MET A 47 12.74 12.37 7.30
C MET A 47 13.70 11.30 6.75
N ALA A 48 13.15 10.25 6.15
CA ALA A 48 13.93 9.11 5.69
C ALA A 48 14.67 9.35 4.38
N ASP A 49 14.26 10.34 3.60
CA ASP A 49 15.00 10.82 2.43
C ASP A 49 16.35 11.46 2.80
N GLU A 50 16.50 11.95 4.03
CA GLU A 50 17.75 12.47 4.59
C GLU A 50 18.64 11.39 5.23
N TRP A 51 18.20 10.13 5.27
CA TRP A 51 18.97 9.05 5.87
C TRP A 51 20.13 8.61 4.98
N GLU A 52 21.17 8.09 5.63
CA GLU A 52 22.22 7.37 4.92
C GLU A 52 21.65 6.09 4.31
N GLU A 53 22.20 5.70 3.16
CA GLU A 53 21.74 4.52 2.42
C GLU A 53 21.79 3.23 3.27
N SER A 54 22.75 3.12 4.19
CA SER A 54 22.84 1.99 5.11
C SER A 54 21.63 1.84 6.02
N ASP A 55 21.02 2.95 6.46
CA ASP A 55 19.84 2.93 7.32
C ASP A 55 18.57 2.58 6.54
N LEU A 56 18.47 3.07 5.30
CA LEU A 56 17.41 2.67 4.38
C LEU A 56 17.47 1.16 4.11
N ILE A 57 18.66 0.62 3.85
CA ILE A 57 18.86 -0.83 3.67
C ILE A 57 18.57 -1.58 4.97
N ALA A 58 18.92 -1.05 6.14
CA ALA A 58 18.61 -1.70 7.42
C ALA A 58 17.09 -1.78 7.67
N ALA A 59 16.35 -0.74 7.29
CA ALA A 59 14.89 -0.69 7.44
C ALA A 59 14.14 -1.55 6.41
N LEU A 60 14.58 -1.51 5.14
CA LEU A 60 13.87 -2.10 4.00
C LEU A 60 14.43 -3.44 3.51
N GLY A 61 15.71 -3.70 3.80
CA GLY A 61 16.48 -4.81 3.25
C GLY A 61 17.04 -4.55 1.84
N TYR A 62 16.82 -3.36 1.28
CA TYR A 62 17.31 -2.91 -0.03
C TYR A 62 17.39 -1.38 -0.07
N SER A 63 18.08 -0.82 -1.07
CA SER A 63 18.15 0.63 -1.29
C SER A 63 16.99 1.08 -2.19
N PRO A 64 16.16 2.06 -1.77
CA PRO A 64 15.13 2.62 -2.64
C PRO A 64 15.71 3.53 -3.74
N TYR A 65 17.00 3.85 -3.68
CA TYR A 65 17.68 4.67 -4.68
C TYR A 65 18.50 3.81 -5.66
N GLU A 66 18.01 2.61 -6.01
CA GLU A 66 18.61 1.85 -7.12
C GLU A 66 18.43 2.65 -8.42
N PHE A 67 19.52 2.83 -9.19
CA PHE A 67 19.49 3.60 -10.44
C PHE A 67 19.57 2.68 -11.67
N ASP A 68 18.91 3.07 -12.75
CA ASP A 68 19.05 2.42 -14.05
C ASP A 68 20.30 2.91 -14.81
N GLN A 69 20.51 2.41 -16.04
CA GLN A 69 21.67 2.80 -16.86
C GLN A 69 21.67 4.28 -17.28
N SER A 70 20.57 5.00 -17.08
CA SER A 70 20.41 6.43 -17.35
C SER A 70 20.55 7.31 -16.10
N GLU A 71 20.95 6.72 -14.96
CA GLU A 71 21.04 7.39 -13.66
C GLU A 71 19.68 7.90 -13.15
N ALA A 72 18.56 7.39 -13.71
CA ALA A 72 17.24 7.60 -13.15
C ALA A 72 16.98 6.56 -12.06
N ILE A 73 16.29 6.95 -10.98
CA ILE A 73 15.87 5.99 -9.96
C ILE A 73 14.94 4.97 -10.60
N LEU A 74 15.24 3.70 -10.39
CA LEU A 74 14.41 2.58 -10.79
C LEU A 74 13.11 2.66 -10.00
N SER A 75 12.04 3.00 -10.72
CA SER A 75 10.71 2.76 -10.20
C SER A 75 10.54 1.25 -10.07
N HIS A 76 10.09 0.82 -8.90
CA HIS A 76 9.55 -0.51 -8.78
C HIS A 76 8.06 -0.41 -9.08
N GLU A 77 7.59 -1.14 -10.09
CA GLU A 77 6.16 -1.40 -10.17
C GLU A 77 5.76 -1.99 -8.82
N ALA A 78 4.95 -1.25 -8.05
CA ALA A 78 4.20 -1.85 -6.98
C ALA A 78 3.40 -2.95 -7.67
N ASP A 79 3.74 -4.21 -7.39
CA ASP A 79 3.38 -5.46 -8.08
C ASP A 79 1.85 -5.75 -8.07
N THR A 80 1.04 -4.71 -8.16
CA THR A 80 -0.26 -4.47 -7.52
C THR A 80 -0.14 -4.32 -6.00
N SER A 81 -0.81 -3.31 -5.44
CA SER A 81 -1.09 -3.37 -4.01
C SER A 81 -1.99 -4.58 -3.78
N GLY A 82 -1.84 -5.29 -2.66
CA GLY A 82 -2.83 -6.30 -2.25
C GLY A 82 -4.26 -5.75 -2.29
N ALA A 83 -4.42 -4.43 -2.12
CA ALA A 83 -5.67 -3.71 -2.30
C ALA A 83 -6.18 -3.69 -3.76
N GLY A 84 -5.30 -3.54 -4.76
CA GLY A 84 -5.67 -3.63 -6.19
C GLY A 84 -6.18 -5.02 -6.58
N LYS A 85 -5.48 -6.08 -6.15
CA LYS A 85 -5.93 -7.46 -6.38
C LYS A 85 -7.17 -7.83 -5.57
N ALA A 86 -7.28 -7.35 -4.32
CA ALA A 86 -8.50 -7.48 -3.53
C ALA A 86 -9.68 -6.77 -4.22
N ALA A 87 -9.43 -5.60 -4.81
CA ALA A 87 -10.45 -4.86 -5.53
C ALA A 87 -10.92 -5.56 -6.80
N GLU A 88 -10.00 -6.11 -7.59
CA GLU A 88 -10.32 -6.97 -8.72
C GLU A 88 -11.15 -8.19 -8.29
N ALA A 89 -10.76 -8.86 -7.20
CA ALA A 89 -11.45 -10.03 -6.67
C ALA A 89 -12.88 -9.70 -6.18
N ILE A 90 -13.06 -8.59 -5.46
CA ILE A 90 -14.37 -8.12 -4.98
C ILE A 90 -15.29 -7.79 -6.17
N ARG A 91 -14.78 -7.07 -7.19
CA ARG A 91 -15.56 -6.78 -8.41
C ARG A 91 -15.93 -8.04 -9.19
N ALA A 92 -15.04 -9.02 -9.25
CA ALA A 92 -15.32 -10.32 -9.88
C ALA A 92 -16.39 -11.12 -9.11
N ALA A 93 -16.31 -11.13 -7.78
CA ALA A 93 -17.32 -11.78 -6.93
C ALA A 93 -18.70 -11.14 -7.09
N ARG A 94 -18.77 -9.81 -7.15
CA ARG A 94 -20.01 -9.06 -7.42
C ARG A 94 -20.63 -9.48 -8.77
N LYS A 95 -19.83 -9.47 -9.84
CA LYS A 95 -20.29 -9.88 -11.18
C LYS A 95 -20.77 -11.33 -11.20
N LEU A 96 -20.08 -12.24 -10.51
CA LEU A 96 -20.50 -13.63 -10.43
C LEU A 96 -21.87 -13.74 -9.77
N LEU A 97 -22.07 -13.12 -8.60
CA LEU A 97 -23.34 -13.14 -7.86
C LEU A 97 -24.50 -12.52 -8.66
N ASP A 98 -24.23 -11.44 -9.39
CA ASP A 98 -25.21 -10.78 -10.27
C ASP A 98 -25.53 -11.62 -11.53
N SER A 99 -24.55 -12.40 -12.03
CA SER A 99 -24.70 -13.25 -13.22
C SER A 99 -25.32 -14.62 -12.95
N VAL A 100 -25.33 -15.09 -11.69
CA VAL A 100 -25.89 -16.39 -11.34
C VAL A 100 -27.42 -16.27 -11.35
N ALA A 101 -28.00 -16.62 -12.49
CA ALA A 101 -29.43 -16.73 -12.74
C ALA A 101 -30.15 -17.80 -11.88
N PHE A 102 -29.51 -18.32 -10.84
CA PHE A 102 -30.04 -19.41 -10.02
C PHE A 102 -29.82 -19.15 -8.53
N VAL A 103 -30.63 -18.24 -8.02
CA VAL A 103 -30.82 -18.07 -6.59
C VAL A 103 -31.96 -18.99 -6.18
N ALA A 104 -31.80 -19.78 -5.10
CA ALA A 104 -32.85 -20.69 -4.65
C ALA A 104 -34.16 -19.97 -4.28
N LYS A 105 -34.07 -18.65 -3.95
CA LYS A 105 -35.17 -17.71 -3.79
C LYS A 105 -34.78 -16.34 -4.35
N ASP A 106 -35.73 -15.62 -4.93
CA ASP A 106 -35.52 -14.24 -5.37
C ASP A 106 -35.01 -13.38 -4.21
N GLY A 107 -33.86 -12.73 -4.40
CA GLY A 107 -33.30 -11.74 -3.47
C GLY A 107 -32.16 -12.20 -2.56
N ASP A 108 -31.76 -13.49 -2.53
CA ASP A 108 -30.70 -13.93 -1.60
C ASP A 108 -29.31 -13.31 -1.92
N THR A 109 -29.10 -12.79 -3.13
CA THR A 109 -27.85 -12.12 -3.53
C THR A 109 -27.79 -10.65 -3.11
N ALA A 110 -28.93 -10.01 -2.79
CA ALA A 110 -28.99 -8.58 -2.51
C ALA A 110 -28.15 -8.15 -1.29
N PRO A 111 -28.22 -8.84 -0.12
CA PRO A 111 -27.41 -8.45 1.05
C PRO A 111 -25.90 -8.61 0.81
N VAL A 112 -25.51 -9.55 -0.07
CA VAL A 112 -24.10 -9.80 -0.39
C VAL A 112 -23.59 -8.76 -1.37
N ILE A 113 -24.40 -8.35 -2.34
CA ILE A 113 -24.05 -7.26 -3.27
C ILE A 113 -23.92 -5.93 -2.53
N GLU A 114 -24.86 -5.60 -1.63
CA GLU A 114 -24.78 -4.40 -0.79
C GLU A 114 -23.48 -4.36 0.03
N ALA A 115 -23.11 -5.48 0.68
CA ALA A 115 -21.86 -5.58 1.44
C ALA A 115 -20.59 -5.43 0.56
N LEU A 116 -20.63 -5.88 -0.70
CA LEU A 116 -19.52 -5.68 -1.64
C LEU A 116 -19.43 -4.22 -2.10
N ASP A 117 -20.58 -3.58 -2.37
CA ASP A 117 -20.67 -2.18 -2.82
C ASP A 117 -20.27 -1.18 -1.71
N GLU A 118 -20.45 -1.52 -0.44
CA GLU A 118 -19.93 -0.74 0.70
C GLU A 118 -18.39 -0.72 0.77
N VAL A 119 -17.73 -1.81 0.35
CA VAL A 119 -16.27 -1.93 0.38
C VAL A 119 -15.65 -1.33 -0.88
N ILE A 120 -16.27 -1.57 -2.05
CA ILE A 120 -15.85 -1.02 -3.34
C ILE A 120 -17.10 -0.65 -4.14
N PRO A 121 -17.39 0.65 -4.30
CA PRO A 121 -18.49 1.11 -5.13
C PRO A 121 -18.32 0.61 -6.58
N ALA A 122 -19.45 0.25 -7.20
CA ALA A 122 -19.51 -0.26 -8.58
C ALA A 122 -18.88 0.69 -9.62
#